data_AF-A0A9D6FH45-F1
#
_entry.id   AF-A0A9D6FH45-F1
#
_cell.length_a   1.000
_cell.length_b   1.000
_cell.length_c   1.000
_cell.angle_alpha   90.00
_cell.angle_beta   90.00
_cell.angle_gamma   90.00
#
_symmetry.space_group_name_H-M   'P 1'
#
loop_
_entity.id
_entity.type
_entity.pdbx_description
1 polymer ?
#
loop_
_entity_poly.entity_id
_entity_poly.type
_entity_poly.pdbx_seq_one_letter_code
_entity_poly.pdbx_strand_id
1 'polypeptide(L)'
;MNVIEILEDFQQKNYAGQYKDIVDAGERLWSVLAAERGTAEVTECCRLVFYSCTQLRDFARAEAWRARVLSSACLSGTLNSVVALLIPLAFAAHGKGNTAAGVQVLEEMRVLMERLCITEEGYQGRDMLWELYFEKMGFFLCAQGRFREAVTSYENAEKYEKEGTPRWYKVRFGGLLARFLQDSAGVVGNDVKRETALLLARLKNEPELKHEFVRKCTEHNVRYMNGKEKDWMPYEVL
;
A
#
# COMPACT_ATOMS: atom_id res chain seq x y z
N MET A 1 13.29 2.80 32.32
CA MET A 1 12.17 2.47 31.43
C MET A 1 12.71 1.57 30.35
N ASN A 2 12.21 0.34 30.25
CA ASN A 2 12.58 -0.58 29.17
C ASN A 2 11.78 -0.26 27.89
N VAL A 3 12.14 -0.85 26.75
CA VAL A 3 11.51 -0.54 25.46
C VAL A 3 10.02 -0.89 25.42
N ILE A 4 9.58 -1.93 26.13
CA ILE A 4 8.16 -2.32 26.19
C ILE A 4 7.35 -1.24 26.92
N GLU A 5 7.82 -0.76 28.06
CA GLU A 5 7.18 0.34 28.80
C GLU A 5 7.12 1.63 27.98
N ILE A 6 8.17 1.92 27.20
CA ILE A 6 8.18 3.07 26.26
C ILE A 6 7.07 2.91 25.21
N LEU A 7 6.97 1.71 24.62
CA LEU A 7 5.98 1.42 23.58
C LEU A 7 4.55 1.56 24.11
N GLU A 8 4.26 0.99 25.27
CA GLU A 8 2.94 1.09 25.90
C GLU A 8 2.55 2.54 26.19
N ASP A 9 3.47 3.35 26.73
CA ASP A 9 3.28 4.79 26.94
C ASP A 9 3.01 5.53 25.62
N PHE A 10 3.77 5.24 24.56
CA PHE A 10 3.57 5.86 23.25
C PHE A 10 2.21 5.49 22.65
N GLN A 11 1.78 4.24 22.77
CA GLN A 11 0.48 3.78 22.31
C GLN A 11 -0.67 4.51 23.03
N GLN A 12 -0.60 4.60 24.36
CA GLN A 12 -1.61 5.31 25.16
C GLN A 12 -1.70 6.79 24.76
N LYS A 13 -0.56 7.47 24.63
CA LYS A 13 -0.49 8.86 24.18
C LYS A 13 -1.03 9.05 22.76
N ASN A 14 -0.79 8.08 21.87
CA ASN A 14 -1.27 8.14 20.50
C ASN A 14 -2.80 8.04 20.45
N TYR A 15 -3.41 7.16 21.25
CA TYR A 15 -4.86 7.10 21.40
C TYR A 15 -5.46 8.39 21.99
N ALA A 16 -4.72 9.06 22.86
CA ALA A 16 -5.11 10.34 23.44
C ALA A 16 -4.85 11.56 22.53
N GLY A 17 -4.26 11.37 21.34
CA GLY A 17 -3.90 12.47 20.43
C GLY A 17 -2.74 13.35 20.93
N GLN A 18 -1.93 12.85 21.86
CA GLN A 18 -0.82 13.57 22.50
C GLN A 18 0.47 13.50 21.65
N TYR A 19 0.38 13.88 20.38
CA TYR A 19 1.47 13.71 19.41
C TYR A 19 2.75 14.43 19.80
N LYS A 20 2.64 15.63 20.39
CA LYS A 20 3.81 16.39 20.83
C LYS A 20 4.59 15.64 21.92
N ASP A 21 3.87 15.06 22.88
CA ASP A 21 4.48 14.34 23.99
C ASP A 21 5.21 13.07 23.51
N ILE A 22 4.69 12.41 22.47
CA ILE A 22 5.35 11.26 21.82
C ILE A 22 6.66 11.70 21.15
N VAL A 23 6.63 12.81 20.39
CA VAL A 23 7.84 13.32 19.71
C VAL A 23 8.91 13.73 20.73
N ASP A 24 8.52 14.52 21.74
CA ASP A 24 9.45 14.99 22.76
C ASP A 24 10.04 13.82 23.58
N ALA A 25 9.22 12.80 23.88
CA ALA A 25 9.69 11.59 24.53
C ALA A 25 10.60 10.75 23.62
N GLY A 26 10.28 10.61 22.34
CA GLY A 26 11.08 9.90 21.34
C GLY A 26 12.48 10.48 21.20
N GLU A 27 12.61 11.81 21.12
CA GLU A 27 13.93 12.46 21.05
C GLU A 27 14.73 12.26 22.34
N ARG A 28 14.09 12.41 23.50
CA ARG A 28 14.76 12.21 24.80
C ARG A 28 15.22 10.76 25.01
N LEU A 29 14.44 9.80 24.54
CA LEU A 29 14.67 8.36 24.76
C LEU A 29 15.42 7.69 23.61
N TRP A 30 15.84 8.44 22.58
CA TRP A 30 16.49 7.87 21.40
C TRP A 30 17.73 7.03 21.73
N SER A 31 18.57 7.46 22.69
CA SER A 31 19.75 6.69 23.08
C SER A 31 19.41 5.31 23.66
N VAL A 32 18.26 5.18 24.34
CA VAL A 32 17.76 3.92 24.88
C VAL A 32 17.24 3.04 23.74
N LEU A 33 16.39 3.60 22.86
CA LEU A 33 15.85 2.89 21.69
C LEU A 33 16.97 2.41 20.74
N ALA A 34 17.99 3.24 20.51
CA ALA A 34 19.10 2.93 19.61
C ALA A 34 20.03 1.83 20.15
N ALA A 35 20.06 1.61 21.47
CA ALA A 35 20.82 0.54 22.10
C ALA A 35 20.16 -0.83 21.88
N GLU A 36 18.82 -0.86 21.77
CA GLU A 36 18.02 -2.06 21.51
C GLU A 36 17.55 -2.14 20.04
N ARG A 37 18.24 -1.46 19.12
CA ARG A 37 17.87 -1.45 17.71
C ARG A 37 17.79 -2.86 17.12
N GLY A 38 16.81 -3.09 16.26
CA GLY A 38 16.58 -4.41 15.66
C GLY A 38 15.56 -5.28 16.40
N THR A 39 14.83 -4.73 17.38
CA THR A 39 13.61 -5.35 17.91
C THR A 39 12.36 -4.79 17.22
N ALA A 40 11.28 -5.56 17.26
CA ALA A 40 9.99 -5.13 16.71
C ALA A 40 9.44 -3.90 17.45
N GLU A 41 9.66 -3.85 18.76
CA GLU A 41 9.20 -2.81 19.66
C GLU A 41 9.91 -1.47 19.38
N VAL A 42 11.22 -1.49 19.09
CA VAL A 42 11.95 -0.27 18.68
C VAL A 42 11.43 0.23 17.34
N THR A 43 11.19 -0.67 16.38
CA THR A 43 10.63 -0.30 15.08
C THR A 43 9.26 0.37 15.25
N GLU A 44 8.41 -0.19 16.12
CA GLU A 44 7.09 0.36 16.41
C GLU A 44 7.14 1.70 17.15
N CYS A 45 8.04 1.86 18.13
CA CYS A 45 8.27 3.15 18.80
C CYS A 45 8.68 4.22 17.79
N CYS A 46 9.65 3.91 16.91
CA CYS A 46 10.06 4.83 15.85
C CYS A 46 8.89 5.18 14.93
N ARG A 47 8.01 4.20 14.64
CA ARG A 47 6.85 4.38 13.77
C ARG A 47 5.86 5.35 14.40
N LEU A 48 5.54 5.19 15.68
CA LEU A 48 4.64 6.09 16.42
C LEU A 48 5.18 7.53 16.48
N VAL A 49 6.50 7.71 16.65
CA VAL A 49 7.11 9.04 16.61
C VAL A 49 7.04 9.64 15.21
N PHE A 50 7.33 8.86 14.17
CA PHE A 50 7.15 9.29 12.77
C PHE A 50 5.71 9.77 12.51
N TYR A 51 4.71 8.96 12.87
CA TYR A 51 3.31 9.35 12.70
C TYR A 51 2.98 10.62 13.46
N SER A 52 3.44 10.75 14.70
CA SER A 52 3.23 11.95 15.51
C SER A 52 3.82 13.21 14.87
N CYS A 53 5.03 13.12 14.29
CA CYS A 53 5.63 14.22 13.50
C CYS A 53 4.76 14.60 12.30
N THR A 54 4.18 13.63 11.58
CA THR A 54 3.29 13.92 10.44
C THR A 54 1.99 14.60 10.86
N GLN A 55 1.38 14.20 11.98
CA GLN A 55 0.19 14.85 12.54
C GLN A 55 0.46 16.31 12.95
N LEU A 56 1.66 16.57 13.48
CA LEU A 56 2.12 17.91 13.84
C LEU A 56 2.62 18.73 12.63
N ARG A 57 2.64 18.14 11.43
CA ARG A 57 3.19 18.75 10.20
C ARG A 57 4.69 19.13 10.31
N ASP A 58 5.44 18.46 11.18
CA ASP A 58 6.90 18.58 11.27
C ASP A 58 7.56 17.57 10.33
N PHE A 59 7.54 17.89 9.03
CA PHE A 59 8.00 16.97 7.99
C PHE A 59 9.52 16.71 8.04
N ALA A 60 10.31 17.67 8.51
CA ALA A 60 11.76 17.48 8.63
C ALA A 60 12.09 16.41 9.67
N ARG A 61 11.45 16.46 10.85
CA ARG A 61 11.59 15.40 11.85
C ARG A 61 10.94 14.10 11.41
N ALA A 62 9.80 14.17 10.72
CA ALA A 62 9.16 12.97 10.18
C ALA A 62 10.13 12.20 9.28
N GLU A 63 10.86 12.85 8.38
CA GLU A 63 11.85 12.18 7.52
C GLU A 63 12.99 11.53 8.31
N ALA A 64 13.51 12.20 9.35
CA ALA A 64 14.54 11.61 10.20
C ALA A 64 14.04 10.35 10.93
N TRP A 65 12.82 10.39 11.47
CA TRP A 65 12.20 9.24 12.13
C TRP A 65 11.82 8.14 11.15
N ARG A 66 11.39 8.47 9.92
CA ARG A 66 11.16 7.50 8.85
C ARG A 66 12.43 6.68 8.56
N ALA A 67 13.57 7.34 8.43
CA ALA A 67 14.86 6.66 8.23
C ALA A 67 15.19 5.71 9.39
N ARG A 68 14.88 6.10 10.63
CA ARG A 68 15.05 5.24 11.83
C ARG A 68 14.12 4.02 11.80
N VAL A 69 12.85 4.19 11.41
CA VAL A 69 11.92 3.06 11.27
C VAL A 69 12.40 2.09 10.20
N LEU A 70 12.77 2.57 9.01
CA LEU A 70 13.25 1.71 7.93
C LEU A 70 14.51 0.95 8.34
N SER A 71 15.46 1.63 8.98
CA SER A 71 16.68 0.98 9.49
C SER A 71 16.37 -0.08 10.53
N SER A 72 15.51 0.23 11.50
CA SER A 72 15.12 -0.72 12.55
C SER A 72 14.34 -1.90 11.98
N ALA A 73 13.41 -1.65 11.05
CA ALA A 73 12.62 -2.69 10.40
C ALA A 73 13.49 -3.67 9.59
N CYS A 74 14.56 -3.17 8.96
CA CYS A 74 15.54 -4.02 8.29
C CYS A 74 16.30 -4.91 9.28
N LEU A 75 16.59 -4.40 10.48
CA LEU A 75 17.30 -5.16 11.51
C LEU A 75 16.39 -6.14 12.25
N SER A 76 15.11 -5.81 12.44
CA SER A 76 14.15 -6.62 13.19
C SER A 76 13.33 -7.60 12.33
N GLY A 77 13.39 -7.48 11.00
CA GLY A 77 12.54 -8.26 10.10
C GLY A 77 11.05 -7.90 10.16
N THR A 78 10.68 -6.77 10.77
CA THR A 78 9.28 -6.32 10.87
C THR A 78 8.85 -5.58 9.61
N LEU A 79 8.62 -6.34 8.54
CA LEU A 79 8.33 -5.84 7.20
C LEU A 79 6.96 -5.19 7.05
N ASN A 80 5.98 -5.56 7.87
CA ASN A 80 4.69 -4.88 7.92
C ASN A 80 4.88 -3.36 8.20
N SER A 81 5.88 -3.00 9.00
CA SER A 81 6.22 -1.61 9.29
C SER A 81 6.86 -0.89 8.10
N VAL A 82 7.56 -1.60 7.21
CA VAL A 82 8.10 -1.03 5.96
C VAL A 82 6.96 -0.69 5.01
N VAL A 83 6.00 -1.60 4.84
CA VAL A 83 4.86 -1.41 3.95
C VAL A 83 3.93 -0.30 4.44
N ALA A 84 3.67 -0.27 5.75
CA ALA A 84 2.88 0.78 6.39
C ALA A 84 3.50 2.19 6.26
N LEU A 85 4.78 2.30 5.87
CA LEU A 85 5.46 3.57 5.64
C LEU A 85 5.55 3.94 4.16
N LEU A 86 5.96 2.99 3.31
CA LEU A 86 6.29 3.28 1.92
C LEU A 86 5.04 3.44 1.05
N ILE A 87 3.98 2.66 1.28
CA ILE A 87 2.74 2.81 0.50
C ILE A 87 2.12 4.21 0.70
N PRO A 88 1.85 4.70 1.92
CA PRO A 88 1.30 6.06 2.10
C PRO A 88 2.19 7.15 1.52
N LEU A 89 3.53 6.98 1.58
CA LEU A 89 4.47 7.91 0.97
C LEU A 89 4.34 7.95 -0.56
N ALA A 90 4.19 6.79 -1.21
CA ALA A 90 3.96 6.72 -2.64
C ALA A 90 2.67 7.45 -3.01
N PHE A 91 1.58 7.22 -2.27
CA PHE A 91 0.30 7.91 -2.49
C PHE A 91 0.38 9.42 -2.21
N ALA A 92 1.11 9.84 -1.19
CA ALA A 92 1.35 11.26 -0.92
C ALA A 92 2.14 11.93 -2.06
N ALA A 93 3.09 11.23 -2.67
CA ALA A 93 3.81 11.72 -3.84
C ALA A 93 2.87 11.85 -5.06
N HIS A 94 2.02 10.85 -5.30
CA HIS A 94 0.98 10.90 -6.34
C HIS A 94 0.02 12.07 -6.15
N GLY A 95 -0.51 12.25 -4.93
CA GLY A 95 -1.44 13.34 -4.60
C GLY A 95 -0.84 14.74 -4.81
N LYS A 96 0.49 14.87 -4.80
CA LYS A 96 1.22 16.10 -5.16
C LYS A 96 1.50 16.23 -6.67
N GLY A 97 0.91 15.36 -7.49
CA GLY A 97 1.12 15.31 -8.94
C GLY A 97 2.43 14.64 -9.36
N ASN A 98 3.17 14.02 -8.44
CA ASN A 98 4.44 13.34 -8.73
C ASN A 98 4.30 11.82 -8.68
N THR A 99 3.56 11.27 -9.64
CA THR A 99 3.35 9.82 -9.78
C THR A 99 4.68 9.06 -9.96
N ALA A 100 5.68 9.67 -10.60
CA ALA A 100 7.01 9.07 -10.78
C ALA A 100 7.75 8.83 -9.47
N ALA A 101 7.70 9.78 -8.53
CA ALA A 101 8.24 9.57 -7.20
C ALA A 101 7.51 8.44 -6.46
N GLY A 102 6.20 8.26 -6.67
CA GLY A 102 5.48 7.13 -6.09
C GLY A 102 5.95 5.77 -6.61
N VAL A 103 6.21 5.65 -7.92
CA VAL A 103 6.83 4.45 -8.50
C VAL A 103 8.21 4.19 -7.88
N GLN A 104 9.03 5.23 -7.74
CA GLN A 104 10.36 5.10 -7.12
C GLN A 104 10.27 4.58 -5.68
N VAL A 105 9.32 5.08 -4.88
CA VAL A 105 9.09 4.61 -3.51
C VAL A 105 8.68 3.14 -3.47
N LEU A 106 7.87 2.69 -4.43
CA LEU A 106 7.51 1.27 -4.54
C LEU A 106 8.70 0.41 -4.96
N GLU A 107 9.57 0.88 -5.86
CA GLU A 107 10.81 0.18 -6.18
C GLU A 107 11.74 0.06 -4.97
N GLU A 108 11.84 1.09 -4.14
CA GLU A 108 12.54 1.01 -2.86
C GLU A 108 11.94 -0.07 -1.95
N MET A 109 10.60 -0.16 -1.88
CA MET A 109 9.90 -1.22 -1.16
C MET A 109 10.27 -2.61 -1.70
N ARG A 110 10.28 -2.82 -3.03
CA ARG A 110 10.69 -4.09 -3.64
C ARG A 110 12.12 -4.47 -3.26
N VAL A 111 13.06 -3.54 -3.37
CA VAL A 111 14.48 -3.78 -3.04
C VAL A 111 14.63 -4.17 -1.57
N LEU A 112 13.88 -3.53 -0.66
CA LEU A 112 13.89 -3.90 0.76
C LEU A 112 13.29 -5.29 1.00
N MET A 113 12.17 -5.61 0.35
CA MET A 113 11.54 -6.93 0.44
C MET A 113 12.47 -8.05 -0.05
N GLU A 114 13.19 -7.83 -1.16
CA GLU A 114 14.17 -8.78 -1.71
C GLU A 114 15.38 -8.95 -0.78
N ARG A 115 15.92 -7.84 -0.26
CA ARG A 115 17.09 -7.86 0.64
C ARG A 115 16.81 -8.52 1.99
N LEU A 116 15.56 -8.45 2.45
CA LEU A 116 15.13 -9.06 3.71
C LEU A 116 14.71 -10.53 3.53
N CYS A 117 15.06 -11.15 2.39
CA CYS A 117 14.84 -12.55 2.08
C CYS A 117 13.40 -13.01 2.32
N ILE A 118 12.41 -12.19 1.92
CA ILE A 118 10.99 -12.60 1.81
C ILE A 118 10.80 -13.53 0.60
N THR A 119 11.67 -14.53 0.51
CA THR A 119 11.75 -15.55 -0.54
C THR A 119 11.71 -16.95 0.05
N GLU A 120 11.92 -17.11 1.36
CA GLU A 120 11.77 -18.40 2.02
C GLU A 120 10.29 -18.73 2.23
N GLU A 121 9.89 -19.93 1.79
CA GLU A 121 8.60 -20.51 2.13
C GLU A 121 8.48 -20.58 3.67
N GLY A 122 7.59 -19.77 4.26
CA GLY A 122 7.39 -19.73 5.71
C GLY A 122 7.29 -18.34 6.34
N TYR A 123 7.67 -17.26 5.63
CA TYR A 123 7.47 -15.92 6.16
C TYR A 123 5.98 -15.55 6.21
N GLN A 124 5.45 -15.36 7.41
CA GLN A 124 4.05 -14.99 7.62
C GLN A 124 3.76 -13.63 6.99
N GLY A 125 2.84 -13.60 6.02
CA GLY A 125 2.45 -12.38 5.32
C GLY A 125 3.26 -12.08 4.05
N ARG A 126 4.19 -12.94 3.63
CA ARG A 126 4.93 -12.81 2.37
C ARG A 126 4.01 -12.50 1.18
N ASP A 127 3.01 -13.35 0.99
CA ASP A 127 2.11 -13.28 -0.16
C ASP A 127 1.32 -11.96 -0.14
N MET A 128 0.87 -11.54 1.04
CA MET A 128 0.20 -10.25 1.22
C MET A 128 1.12 -9.06 0.87
N LEU A 129 2.41 -9.10 1.25
CA LEU A 129 3.32 -7.99 0.94
C LEU A 129 3.61 -7.90 -0.56
N TRP A 130 3.83 -9.04 -1.23
CA TRP A 130 4.05 -9.09 -2.67
C TRP A 130 2.79 -8.72 -3.46
N GLU A 131 1.62 -9.20 -3.02
CA GLU A 131 0.32 -8.78 -3.54
C GLU A 131 0.18 -7.26 -3.50
N LEU A 132 0.32 -6.66 -2.31
CA LEU A 132 0.21 -5.21 -2.13
C LEU A 132 1.23 -4.46 -2.99
N TYR A 133 2.48 -4.91 -3.05
CA TYR A 133 3.50 -4.30 -3.91
C TYR A 133 3.02 -4.25 -5.36
N PHE A 134 2.67 -5.41 -5.92
CA PHE A 134 2.29 -5.54 -7.31
C PHE A 134 0.97 -4.83 -7.63
N GLU A 135 0.01 -4.86 -6.72
CA GLU A 135 -1.25 -4.13 -6.82
C GLU A 135 -0.99 -2.62 -6.91
N LYS A 136 -0.22 -2.06 -5.97
CA LYS A 136 0.08 -0.62 -5.96
C LYS A 136 0.90 -0.23 -7.17
N MET A 137 1.91 -1.01 -7.52
CA MET A 137 2.72 -0.75 -8.70
C MET A 137 1.86 -0.72 -9.97
N GLY A 138 0.89 -1.64 -10.10
CA GLY A 138 -0.09 -1.64 -11.18
C GLY A 138 -0.88 -0.34 -11.27
N PHE A 139 -1.38 0.16 -10.13
CA PHE A 139 -2.08 1.44 -10.07
C PHE A 139 -1.19 2.61 -10.53
N PHE A 140 0.02 2.73 -9.99
CA PHE A 140 0.94 3.82 -10.33
C PHE A 140 1.35 3.79 -11.81
N LEU A 141 1.57 2.60 -12.37
CA LEU A 141 1.88 2.42 -13.78
C LEU A 141 0.70 2.83 -14.68
N CYS A 142 -0.54 2.48 -14.32
CA CYS A 142 -1.74 2.98 -14.99
C CYS A 142 -1.81 4.51 -14.96
N ALA A 143 -1.54 5.12 -13.80
CA ALA A 143 -1.54 6.58 -13.65
C ALA A 143 -0.44 7.28 -14.48
N GLN A 144 0.60 6.56 -14.89
CA GLN A 144 1.64 7.05 -15.81
C GLN A 144 1.34 6.75 -17.30
N GLY A 145 0.23 6.07 -17.62
CA GLY A 145 -0.05 5.59 -18.97
C GLY A 145 0.79 4.37 -19.40
N ARG A 146 1.54 3.75 -18.48
CA ARG A 146 2.39 2.57 -18.73
C ARG A 146 1.57 1.30 -18.63
N PHE A 147 0.53 1.19 -19.45
CA PHE A 147 -0.52 0.17 -19.30
C PHE A 147 -0.02 -1.27 -19.44
N ARG A 148 0.90 -1.55 -20.36
CA ARG A 148 1.46 -2.90 -20.53
C ARG A 148 2.14 -3.38 -19.24
N GLU A 149 2.92 -2.52 -18.61
CA GLU A 149 3.61 -2.85 -17.36
C GLU A 149 2.62 -2.96 -16.21
N ALA A 150 1.58 -2.12 -16.19
CA ALA A 150 0.51 -2.21 -15.22
C ALA A 150 -0.22 -3.56 -15.29
N VAL A 151 -0.51 -4.05 -16.50
CA VAL A 151 -1.12 -5.39 -16.70
C VAL A 151 -0.23 -6.47 -16.10
N THR A 152 1.07 -6.47 -16.42
CA THR A 152 2.02 -7.43 -15.83
C THR A 152 2.07 -7.35 -14.31
N SER A 153 1.99 -6.14 -13.75
CA SER A 153 1.96 -5.95 -12.30
C SER A 153 0.70 -6.55 -11.68
N TYR A 154 -0.48 -6.28 -12.21
CA TYR A 154 -1.72 -6.89 -11.71
C TYR A 154 -1.76 -8.41 -11.87
N GLU A 155 -1.23 -8.95 -12.97
CA GLU A 155 -1.08 -10.40 -13.17
C GLU A 155 -0.15 -11.02 -12.13
N ASN A 156 0.88 -10.30 -11.68
CA ASN A 156 1.73 -10.76 -10.59
C ASN A 156 1.01 -10.68 -9.24
N ALA A 157 0.24 -9.63 -8.97
CA ALA A 157 -0.56 -9.53 -7.74
C ALA A 157 -1.59 -10.67 -7.64
N GLU A 158 -2.24 -11.02 -8.75
CA GLU A 158 -3.28 -12.06 -8.79
C GLU A 158 -2.76 -13.44 -8.38
N LYS A 159 -1.46 -13.72 -8.58
CA LYS A 159 -0.83 -15.00 -8.18
C LYS A 159 -0.82 -15.23 -6.67
N TYR A 160 -0.96 -14.17 -5.87
CA TYR A 160 -0.91 -14.22 -4.41
C TYR A 160 -2.30 -14.20 -3.77
N GLU A 161 -3.37 -14.03 -4.56
CA GLU A 161 -4.73 -13.93 -4.06
C GLU A 161 -5.54 -15.19 -4.30
N LYS A 162 -6.34 -15.54 -3.30
CA LYS A 162 -7.33 -16.59 -3.46
C LYS A 162 -8.54 -16.05 -4.22
N GLU A 163 -8.92 -16.71 -5.31
CA GLU A 163 -10.11 -16.32 -6.08
C GLU A 163 -11.34 -16.15 -5.18
N GLY A 164 -12.10 -15.08 -5.43
CA GLY A 164 -13.32 -14.77 -4.70
C GLY A 164 -13.11 -13.97 -3.40
N THR A 165 -11.87 -13.69 -2.97
CA THR A 165 -11.66 -12.73 -1.87
C THR A 165 -11.96 -11.29 -2.34
N PRO A 166 -12.30 -10.35 -1.44
CA PRO A 166 -12.45 -8.95 -1.81
C PRO A 166 -11.19 -8.35 -2.47
N ARG A 167 -10.00 -8.79 -2.02
CA ARG A 167 -8.71 -8.39 -2.60
C ARG A 167 -8.52 -8.93 -4.00
N TRP A 168 -8.84 -10.19 -4.24
CA TRP A 168 -8.81 -10.78 -5.58
C TRP A 168 -9.66 -9.97 -6.57
N TYR A 169 -10.89 -9.59 -6.21
CA TYR A 169 -11.72 -8.76 -7.08
C TYR A 169 -11.07 -7.42 -7.38
N LYS A 170 -10.50 -6.77 -6.38
CA LYS A 170 -9.81 -5.48 -6.53
C LYS A 170 -8.65 -5.58 -7.52
N VAL A 171 -7.76 -6.55 -7.33
CA VAL A 171 -6.63 -6.85 -8.22
C VAL A 171 -7.13 -7.18 -9.63
N ARG A 172 -8.12 -8.07 -9.75
CA ARG A 172 -8.64 -8.52 -11.05
C ARG A 172 -9.27 -7.38 -11.84
N PHE A 173 -10.07 -6.54 -11.18
CA PHE A 173 -10.66 -5.38 -11.83
C PHE A 173 -9.63 -4.32 -12.22
N GLY A 174 -8.58 -4.12 -11.40
CA GLY A 174 -7.44 -3.29 -11.76
C GLY A 174 -6.74 -3.78 -13.04
N GLY A 175 -6.48 -5.09 -13.12
CA GLY A 175 -5.88 -5.72 -14.30
C GLY A 175 -6.76 -5.61 -15.55
N LEU A 176 -8.07 -5.80 -15.42
CA LEU A 176 -9.02 -5.62 -16.53
C LEU A 176 -9.06 -4.17 -17.01
N LEU A 177 -9.06 -3.20 -16.10
CA LEU A 177 -8.96 -1.80 -16.47
C LEU A 177 -7.65 -1.50 -17.20
N ALA A 178 -6.51 -2.00 -16.71
CA ALA A 178 -5.22 -1.83 -17.36
C ALA A 178 -5.19 -2.43 -18.78
N ARG A 179 -5.77 -3.63 -18.97
CA ARG A 179 -5.89 -4.27 -20.30
C ARG A 179 -6.78 -3.46 -21.24
N PHE A 180 -7.90 -2.94 -20.73
CA PHE A 180 -8.78 -2.07 -21.51
C PHE A 180 -8.05 -0.80 -21.96
N LEU A 181 -7.32 -0.14 -21.05
CA LEU A 181 -6.55 1.07 -21.34
C LEU A 181 -5.38 0.81 -22.29
N GLN A 182 -4.76 -0.38 -22.24
CA GLN A 182 -3.71 -0.79 -23.16
C GLN A 182 -4.23 -0.94 -24.61
N ASP A 183 -5.48 -1.38 -24.78
CA ASP A 183 -6.04 -1.68 -26.09
C ASP A 183 -6.57 -0.45 -26.82
N SER A 184 -5.65 0.30 -27.42
CA SER A 184 -5.95 1.45 -28.28
C SER A 184 -6.77 1.12 -29.54
N ALA A 185 -6.86 -0.16 -29.95
CA ALA A 185 -7.54 -0.59 -31.18
C ALA A 185 -8.96 -1.16 -30.94
N GLY A 186 -9.36 -1.36 -29.68
CA GLY A 186 -10.70 -1.81 -29.29
C GLY A 186 -11.02 -3.29 -29.56
N VAL A 187 -10.04 -4.10 -29.99
CA VAL A 187 -10.21 -5.53 -30.30
C VAL A 187 -10.33 -6.37 -29.02
N VAL A 188 -9.45 -6.14 -28.05
CA VAL A 188 -9.46 -6.75 -26.71
C VAL A 188 -10.51 -6.11 -25.82
N GLY A 189 -10.87 -4.86 -26.09
CA GLY A 189 -11.82 -4.08 -25.31
C GLY A 189 -13.21 -4.72 -25.15
N ASN A 190 -13.70 -5.47 -26.14
CA ASN A 190 -15.01 -6.14 -26.04
C ASN A 190 -14.99 -7.34 -25.07
N ASP A 191 -13.93 -8.15 -25.11
CA ASP A 191 -13.79 -9.29 -24.21
C ASP A 191 -13.57 -8.82 -22.76
N VAL A 192 -12.74 -7.79 -22.58
CA VAL A 192 -12.50 -7.19 -21.26
C VAL A 192 -13.78 -6.58 -20.68
N LYS A 193 -14.59 -5.89 -21.49
CA LYS A 193 -15.91 -5.38 -21.05
C LYS A 193 -16.83 -6.52 -20.60
N ARG A 194 -16.91 -7.59 -21.39
CA ARG A 194 -17.75 -8.75 -21.08
C ARG A 194 -17.31 -9.41 -19.78
N GLU A 195 -16.01 -9.64 -19.62
CA GLU A 195 -15.46 -10.24 -18.40
C GLU A 195 -15.71 -9.35 -17.17
N THR A 196 -15.44 -8.05 -17.29
CA THR A 196 -15.70 -7.08 -16.21
C THR A 196 -17.17 -7.09 -15.80
N ALA A 197 -18.09 -7.15 -16.76
CA ALA A 197 -19.53 -7.21 -16.48
C ALA A 197 -19.95 -8.50 -15.77
N LEU A 198 -19.38 -9.65 -16.15
CA LEU A 198 -19.65 -10.94 -15.50
C LEU A 198 -19.16 -10.96 -14.05
N LEU A 199 -17.92 -10.50 -13.82
CA LEU A 199 -17.37 -10.41 -12.46
C LEU A 199 -18.14 -9.43 -11.59
N LEU A 200 -18.58 -8.29 -12.14
CA LEU A 200 -19.42 -7.35 -11.42
C LEU A 200 -20.78 -7.97 -11.05
N ALA A 201 -21.39 -8.75 -11.95
CA ALA A 201 -22.63 -9.47 -11.65
C ALA A 201 -22.43 -10.50 -10.54
N ARG A 202 -21.31 -11.25 -10.57
CA ARG A 202 -20.94 -12.19 -9.50
C ARG A 202 -20.77 -11.48 -8.16
N LEU A 203 -19.99 -10.40 -8.10
CA LEU A 203 -19.78 -9.60 -6.88
C LEU A 203 -21.11 -9.08 -6.29
N LYS A 204 -22.08 -8.70 -7.13
CA LYS A 204 -23.41 -8.24 -6.67
C LYS A 204 -24.24 -9.33 -6.02
N ASN A 205 -24.02 -10.59 -6.38
CA ASN A 205 -24.77 -11.74 -5.91
C ASN A 205 -24.12 -12.44 -4.72
N GLU A 206 -22.94 -11.99 -4.27
CA GLU A 206 -22.21 -12.56 -3.13
C GLU A 206 -22.34 -11.64 -1.89
N PRO A 207 -23.38 -11.82 -1.06
CA PRO A 207 -23.67 -10.91 0.07
C PRO A 207 -22.62 -10.93 1.19
N GLU A 208 -21.72 -11.92 1.19
CA GLU A 208 -20.56 -11.97 2.11
C GLU A 208 -19.41 -11.07 1.62
N LEU A 209 -19.41 -10.69 0.35
CA LEU A 209 -18.40 -9.83 -0.26
C LEU A 209 -18.86 -8.38 -0.40
N LYS A 210 -19.55 -7.84 0.63
CA LYS A 210 -20.02 -6.43 0.71
C LYS A 210 -18.86 -5.43 0.75
N HIS A 211 -18.07 -5.36 -0.32
CA HIS A 211 -17.05 -4.35 -0.51
C HIS A 211 -17.63 -3.25 -1.37
N GLU A 212 -18.48 -2.42 -0.74
CA GLU A 212 -19.22 -1.35 -1.42
C GLU A 212 -18.32 -0.46 -2.28
N PHE A 213 -17.10 -0.21 -1.79
CA PHE A 213 -16.09 0.55 -2.50
C PHE A 213 -15.65 -0.11 -3.82
N VAL A 214 -15.18 -1.37 -3.80
CA VAL A 214 -14.73 -2.09 -4.99
C VAL A 214 -15.86 -2.16 -6.01
N ARG A 215 -17.09 -2.43 -5.54
CA ARG A 215 -18.27 -2.42 -6.40
C ARG A 215 -18.50 -1.06 -7.07
N LYS A 216 -18.46 0.05 -6.31
CA LYS A 216 -18.63 1.41 -6.85
C LYS A 216 -17.54 1.76 -7.86
N CYS A 217 -16.28 1.45 -7.57
CA CYS A 217 -15.17 1.60 -8.53
C CYS A 217 -15.41 0.81 -9.81
N THR A 218 -15.82 -0.45 -9.69
CA THR A 218 -16.09 -1.29 -10.86
C THR A 218 -17.27 -0.77 -11.66
N GLU A 219 -18.37 -0.36 -11.02
CA GLU A 219 -19.52 0.22 -11.72
C GLU A 219 -19.11 1.49 -12.48
N HIS A 220 -18.30 2.35 -11.86
CA HIS A 220 -17.75 3.52 -12.52
C HIS A 220 -16.90 3.15 -13.75
N ASN A 221 -15.96 2.22 -13.58
CA ASN A 221 -15.06 1.80 -14.66
C ASN A 221 -15.78 1.06 -15.79
N VAL A 222 -16.84 0.30 -15.50
CA VAL A 222 -17.70 -0.28 -16.54
C VAL A 222 -18.39 0.82 -17.34
N ARG A 223 -18.86 1.89 -16.70
CA ARG A 223 -19.44 3.04 -17.43
C ARG A 223 -18.38 3.75 -18.26
N TYR A 224 -17.18 3.96 -17.73
CA TYR A 224 -16.03 4.50 -18.47
C TYR A 224 -15.70 3.66 -19.71
N MET A 225 -15.54 2.34 -19.57
CA MET A 225 -15.27 1.43 -20.69
C MET A 225 -16.36 1.48 -21.77
N ASN A 226 -17.59 1.81 -21.38
CA ASN A 226 -18.73 1.97 -22.30
C ASN A 226 -18.90 3.39 -22.85
N GLY A 227 -17.93 4.31 -22.61
CA GLY A 227 -17.99 5.69 -23.06
C GLY A 227 -19.04 6.54 -22.36
N LYS A 228 -19.56 6.09 -21.22
CA LYS A 228 -20.57 6.80 -20.41
C LYS A 228 -19.95 7.67 -19.31
N GLU A 229 -18.67 7.50 -19.03
CA GLU A 229 -17.88 8.35 -18.15
C GLU A 229 -16.65 8.85 -18.91
N LYS A 230 -16.16 10.04 -18.55
CA LYS A 230 -14.98 10.65 -19.19
C LYS A 230 -13.67 10.16 -18.61
N ASP A 231 -13.69 9.79 -17.33
CA ASP A 231 -12.52 9.39 -16.56
C ASP A 231 -12.77 8.03 -15.91
N TRP A 232 -11.70 7.26 -15.75
CA TRP A 232 -11.71 6.04 -14.96
C TRP A 232 -11.42 6.37 -13.49
N MET A 233 -11.85 5.48 -12.59
CA MET A 233 -11.61 5.61 -11.16
C MET A 233 -10.69 4.50 -10.69
N PRO A 234 -9.54 4.82 -10.08
CA PRO A 234 -8.68 3.79 -9.51
C PRO A 234 -9.37 3.03 -8.38
N TYR A 235 -8.98 1.78 -8.22
CA TYR A 235 -9.41 0.92 -7.12
C TYR A 235 -8.73 1.26 -5.78
N GLU A 236 -8.00 2.37 -5.71
CA GLU A 236 -7.15 2.74 -4.56
C GLU A 236 -7.60 3.99 -3.81
N VAL A 237 -8.62 4.70 -4.31
CA VAL A 237 -9.06 5.98 -3.73
C VAL A 237 -10.25 5.75 -2.79
N LEU A 238 -9.97 5.48 -1.51
CA LEU A 238 -10.76 5.91 -0.34
C LEU A 238 -9.85 5.95 0.91
#